data_AF-A0A955NMB8-F1
#
_entry.id   AF-A0A955NMB8-F1
#
_cell.length_a   1.000
_cell.length_b   1.000
_cell.length_c   1.000
_cell.angle_alpha   90.00
_cell.angle_beta   90.00
_cell.angle_gamma   90.00
#
_symmetry.space_group_name_H-M   'P 1'
#
loop_
_entity.id
_entity.type
_entity.pdbx_description
1 polymer ?
#
loop_
_entity_poly.entity_id
_entity_poly.type
_entity_poly.pdbx_seq_one_letter_code
_entity_poly.pdbx_strand_id
1 'polypeptide(L)'
;MPIIKRWALPIFLFSILSHGGVVQASEKLNLAENWFLQSSEKIQSNGKTLSSGTTPLEGWHPTKVPTTVLAALIENGVYPDPYYSDNLTKIPGYKEDRWLAMPEDSPFRHPWWFRTEFEVPKDYSGKHLTLHFDGINYKGNIWLNGELVANQEEVIGMFQRFEFDVTDLCKIGEPNFLAVEIIGPGQMPEGEFQTKQIEATTGWDDHNPQPPDLNMGIWEDVYLVASGSIRLRHPYVTSDL
;
A
#
# COMPACT_ATOMS: atom_id res chain seq x y z
N MET A 1 -58.06 -46.51 50.34
CA MET A 1 -57.59 -46.18 48.98
C MET A 1 -57.22 -44.70 48.95
N PRO A 2 -55.95 -44.31 48.79
CA PRO A 2 -55.55 -42.91 48.87
C PRO A 2 -55.74 -42.20 47.52
N ILE A 3 -56.18 -40.94 47.58
CA ILE A 3 -56.35 -40.03 46.43
C ILE A 3 -55.04 -39.29 46.22
N ILE A 4 -54.37 -39.54 45.09
CA ILE A 4 -53.15 -38.83 44.68
C ILE A 4 -53.55 -37.55 43.95
N LYS A 5 -53.28 -36.38 44.54
CA LYS A 5 -53.39 -35.08 43.85
C LYS A 5 -52.13 -34.84 43.01
N ARG A 6 -52.31 -34.76 41.68
CA ARG A 6 -51.26 -34.32 40.73
C ARG A 6 -51.16 -32.80 40.77
N TRP A 7 -49.97 -32.27 41.05
CA TRP A 7 -49.61 -30.88 40.83
C TRP A 7 -48.89 -30.79 39.48
N ALA A 8 -49.37 -29.93 38.58
CA ALA A 8 -48.68 -29.60 37.34
C ALA A 8 -47.73 -28.42 37.61
N LEU A 9 -46.41 -28.67 37.49
CA LEU A 9 -45.40 -27.62 37.46
C LEU A 9 -45.30 -27.07 36.03
N PRO A 10 -45.36 -25.74 35.82
CA PRO A 10 -45.12 -25.16 34.50
C PRO A 10 -43.63 -25.23 34.18
N ILE A 11 -43.28 -25.90 33.09
CA ILE A 11 -41.93 -25.88 32.52
C ILE A 11 -41.79 -24.58 31.74
N PHE A 12 -41.03 -23.63 32.27
CA PHE A 12 -40.58 -22.46 31.52
C PHE A 12 -39.42 -22.89 30.60
N LEU A 13 -39.70 -23.03 29.31
CA LEU A 13 -38.66 -23.13 28.29
C LEU A 13 -38.00 -21.74 28.13
N PHE A 14 -36.82 -21.58 28.70
CA PHE A 14 -35.91 -20.52 28.29
C PHE A 14 -35.28 -20.92 26.96
N SER A 15 -35.72 -20.29 25.86
CA SER A 15 -35.00 -20.39 24.59
C SER A 15 -33.72 -19.58 24.70
N ILE A 16 -32.57 -20.25 24.84
CA ILE A 16 -31.28 -19.63 24.64
C ILE A 16 -31.16 -19.40 23.12
N LEU A 17 -31.46 -18.18 22.67
CA LEU A 17 -31.11 -17.72 21.33
C LEU A 17 -29.59 -17.59 21.27
N SER A 18 -28.91 -18.69 20.95
CA SER A 18 -27.53 -18.64 20.49
C SER A 18 -27.50 -17.80 19.22
N HIS A 19 -27.09 -16.54 19.35
CA HIS A 19 -26.68 -15.74 18.20
C HIS A 19 -25.37 -16.35 17.72
N GLY A 20 -25.49 -17.39 16.88
CA GLY A 20 -24.38 -17.86 16.06
C GLY A 20 -24.07 -16.73 15.09
N GLY A 21 -23.23 -15.80 15.52
CA GLY A 21 -22.59 -14.85 14.62
C GLY A 21 -21.81 -15.68 13.61
N VAL A 22 -22.31 -15.76 12.38
CA VAL A 22 -21.52 -16.25 11.26
C VAL A 22 -20.33 -15.29 11.19
N VAL A 23 -19.14 -15.78 11.51
CA VAL A 23 -17.91 -15.04 11.26
C VAL A 23 -17.75 -14.98 9.75
N GLN A 24 -18.28 -13.93 9.15
CA GLN A 24 -18.10 -13.68 7.72
C GLN A 24 -16.62 -13.40 7.49
N ALA A 25 -16.02 -14.15 6.57
CA ALA A 25 -14.64 -13.93 6.15
C ALA A 25 -14.45 -12.46 5.76
N SER A 26 -13.31 -11.88 6.12
CA SER A 26 -13.00 -10.49 5.77
C SER A 26 -13.01 -10.32 4.26
N GLU A 27 -13.68 -9.28 3.78
CA GLU A 27 -13.81 -8.99 2.35
C GLU A 27 -12.60 -8.14 1.90
N LYS A 28 -11.89 -8.59 0.85
CA LYS A 28 -10.72 -7.91 0.29
C LYS A 28 -11.13 -7.17 -0.99
N LEU A 29 -10.88 -5.87 -1.04
CA LEU A 29 -10.96 -5.05 -2.25
C LEU A 29 -9.54 -4.73 -2.71
N ASN A 30 -9.11 -5.32 -3.82
CA ASN A 30 -7.78 -5.04 -4.39
C ASN A 30 -7.78 -3.67 -5.09
N LEU A 31 -6.75 -2.88 -4.82
CA LEU A 31 -6.53 -1.54 -5.41
C LEU A 31 -5.35 -1.60 -6.38
N ALA A 32 -5.38 -2.52 -7.35
CA ALA A 32 -4.27 -2.73 -8.29
C ALA A 32 -4.32 -1.82 -9.54
N GLU A 33 -5.50 -1.32 -9.87
CA GLU A 33 -5.79 -0.66 -11.15
C GLU A 33 -5.98 0.85 -10.99
N ASN A 34 -6.04 1.57 -12.12
CA ASN A 34 -6.31 3.01 -12.20
C ASN A 34 -5.31 3.91 -11.43
N TRP A 35 -4.07 3.46 -11.33
CA TRP A 35 -3.01 4.28 -10.75
C TRP A 35 -2.42 5.23 -11.78
N PHE A 36 -1.93 6.34 -11.28
CA PHE A 36 -1.17 7.31 -12.05
C PHE A 36 0.03 7.74 -11.21
N LEU A 37 1.17 8.00 -11.84
CA LEU A 37 2.34 8.54 -11.16
C LEU A 37 2.93 9.80 -11.78
N GLN A 38 3.57 10.60 -10.94
CA GLN A 38 4.29 11.82 -11.35
C GLN A 38 5.36 12.21 -10.32
N SER A 39 6.48 12.78 -10.80
CA SER A 39 7.52 13.35 -9.93
C SER A 39 6.99 14.53 -9.13
N SER A 40 7.34 14.61 -7.84
CA SER A 40 7.03 15.75 -6.98
C SER A 40 7.62 17.06 -7.51
N GLU A 41 8.70 17.00 -8.31
CA GLU A 41 9.33 18.17 -8.93
C GLU A 41 8.39 18.88 -9.92
N LYS A 42 7.56 18.10 -10.64
CA LYS A 42 6.68 18.61 -11.69
C LYS A 42 5.32 19.08 -11.17
N ILE A 43 5.04 18.93 -9.88
CA ILE A 43 3.76 19.28 -9.28
C ILE A 43 3.94 20.28 -8.13
N GLN A 44 3.00 21.20 -8.00
CA GLN A 44 2.95 22.16 -6.89
C GLN A 44 1.91 21.78 -5.83
N SER A 45 1.19 20.67 -6.03
CA SER A 45 0.14 20.21 -5.12
C SER A 45 0.72 19.35 -4.00
N ASN A 46 0.12 19.43 -2.81
CA ASN A 46 0.46 18.59 -1.67
C ASN A 46 -0.44 17.35 -1.59
N GLY A 47 -0.10 16.41 -0.69
CA GLY A 47 -0.85 15.15 -0.51
C GLY A 47 -2.32 15.36 -0.17
N LYS A 48 -2.67 16.40 0.58
CA LYS A 48 -4.06 16.78 0.86
C LYS A 48 -4.82 17.05 -0.44
N THR A 49 -4.31 17.93 -1.31
CA THR A 49 -4.96 18.24 -2.59
C THR A 49 -5.05 17.02 -3.51
N LEU A 50 -3.97 16.23 -3.60
CA LEU A 50 -3.90 15.05 -4.48
C LEU A 50 -4.87 13.94 -4.07
N SER A 51 -5.22 13.86 -2.79
CA SER A 51 -6.16 12.89 -2.23
C SER A 51 -7.56 13.45 -1.95
N SER A 52 -7.88 14.71 -2.28
CA SER A 52 -9.20 15.30 -1.92
C SER A 52 -10.23 15.30 -3.05
N GLY A 53 -9.86 14.93 -4.28
CA GLY A 53 -10.79 14.98 -5.42
C GLY A 53 -10.16 14.71 -6.77
N THR A 54 -10.85 15.12 -7.84
CA THR A 54 -10.44 14.94 -9.25
C THR A 54 -9.37 15.98 -9.64
N THR A 55 -8.14 15.79 -9.15
CA THR A 55 -6.98 16.56 -9.63
C THR A 55 -6.79 16.28 -11.12
N PRO A 56 -6.59 17.31 -11.97
CA PRO A 56 -6.21 17.08 -13.36
C PRO A 56 -4.94 16.22 -13.44
N LEU A 57 -5.03 15.10 -14.15
CA LEU A 57 -3.93 14.15 -14.32
C LEU A 57 -3.15 14.39 -15.62
N GLU A 58 -3.22 15.61 -16.16
CA GLU A 58 -2.48 15.94 -17.37
C GLU A 58 -0.97 15.80 -17.13
N GLY A 59 -0.30 15.05 -18.00
CA GLY A 59 1.12 14.74 -17.88
C GLY A 59 1.47 13.64 -16.87
N TRP A 60 0.52 13.12 -16.10
CA TRP A 60 0.75 11.94 -15.25
C TRP A 60 0.84 10.67 -16.10
N HIS A 61 1.59 9.69 -15.60
CA HIS A 61 1.81 8.41 -16.27
C HIS A 61 0.83 7.37 -15.72
N PRO A 62 -0.12 6.85 -16.52
CA PRO A 62 -0.99 5.76 -16.09
C PRO A 62 -0.17 4.50 -15.79
N THR A 63 -0.55 3.77 -14.74
CA THR A 63 0.13 2.55 -14.33
C THR A 63 -0.79 1.64 -13.52
N LYS A 64 -0.26 0.50 -13.10
CA LYS A 64 -0.86 -0.43 -12.15
C LYS A 64 0.11 -0.64 -10.98
N VAL A 65 -0.40 -1.09 -9.84
CA VAL A 65 0.45 -1.58 -8.75
C VAL A 65 0.23 -3.09 -8.61
N PRO A 66 1.28 -3.88 -8.32
CA PRO A 66 2.65 -3.44 -7.99
C PRO A 66 3.47 -2.95 -9.19
N THR A 67 4.28 -1.91 -8.99
CA THR A 67 5.23 -1.37 -9.98
C THR A 67 6.31 -0.50 -9.33
N THR A 68 7.47 -0.39 -9.98
CA THR A 68 8.46 0.67 -9.67
C THR A 68 8.21 1.88 -10.56
N VAL A 69 8.77 3.02 -10.15
CA VAL A 69 8.69 4.25 -10.95
C VAL A 69 9.32 4.04 -12.32
N LEU A 70 10.52 3.44 -12.39
CA LEU A 70 11.19 3.19 -13.66
C LEU A 70 10.40 2.23 -14.55
N ALA A 71 9.85 1.14 -13.99
CA ALA A 71 9.06 0.18 -14.77
C ALA A 71 7.84 0.86 -15.42
N ALA A 72 7.09 1.63 -14.64
CA ALA A 72 5.96 2.39 -15.17
C ALA A 72 6.37 3.40 -16.24
N LEU A 73 7.50 4.09 -16.10
CA LEU A 73 7.99 5.03 -17.11
C LEU A 73 8.41 4.32 -18.41
N ILE A 74 9.00 3.13 -18.32
CA ILE A 74 9.31 2.28 -19.49
C ILE A 74 8.02 1.83 -20.18
N GLU A 75 7.02 1.36 -19.43
CA GLU A 75 5.72 0.96 -19.97
C GLU A 75 5.00 2.13 -20.67
N ASN A 76 5.17 3.34 -20.16
CA ASN A 76 4.65 4.58 -20.76
C ASN A 76 5.51 5.11 -21.92
N GLY A 77 6.60 4.42 -22.30
CA GLY A 77 7.47 4.80 -23.41
C GLY A 77 8.35 6.03 -23.15
N VAL A 78 8.49 6.45 -21.88
CA VAL A 78 9.38 7.56 -21.49
C VAL A 78 10.84 7.16 -21.64
N TYR A 79 11.16 5.91 -21.32
CA TYR A 79 12.50 5.34 -21.45
C TYR A 79 12.45 4.07 -22.31
N PRO A 80 13.53 3.76 -23.05
CA PRO A 80 13.61 2.55 -23.85
C PRO A 80 13.74 1.29 -22.98
N ASP A 81 13.49 0.12 -23.57
CA ASP A 81 13.69 -1.18 -22.92
C ASP A 81 15.13 -1.29 -22.36
N PRO A 82 15.32 -1.39 -21.03
CA PRO A 82 16.63 -1.43 -20.40
C PRO A 82 17.39 -2.73 -20.70
N TYR A 83 16.72 -3.80 -21.13
CA TYR A 83 17.35 -5.08 -21.45
C TYR A 83 18.00 -5.11 -22.83
N TYR A 84 17.79 -4.09 -23.66
CA TYR A 84 18.38 -4.01 -24.98
C TYR A 84 19.67 -3.19 -25.00
N SER A 85 20.78 -3.82 -25.39
CA SER A 85 22.09 -3.17 -25.55
C SER A 85 22.50 -2.40 -24.29
N ASP A 86 22.82 -1.12 -24.43
CA ASP A 86 23.29 -0.16 -23.44
C ASP A 86 22.19 0.85 -23.10
N ASN A 87 20.92 0.52 -23.33
CA ASN A 87 19.80 1.42 -23.04
C ASN A 87 19.73 1.79 -21.56
N LEU A 88 19.99 0.83 -20.67
CA LEU A 88 20.01 1.06 -19.23
C LEU A 88 20.98 2.18 -18.83
N THR A 89 22.16 2.23 -19.46
CA THR A 89 23.18 3.23 -19.14
C THR A 89 22.82 4.65 -19.58
N LYS A 90 21.82 4.77 -20.47
CA LYS A 90 21.31 6.04 -21.01
C LYS A 90 20.14 6.60 -20.21
N ILE A 91 19.56 5.82 -19.29
CA ILE A 91 18.47 6.30 -18.43
C ILE A 91 19.05 7.28 -17.41
N PRO A 92 18.52 8.51 -17.28
CA PRO A 92 18.98 9.48 -16.29
C PRO A 92 18.97 8.90 -14.88
N GLY A 93 19.99 9.21 -14.07
CA GLY A 93 20.16 8.59 -12.75
C GLY A 93 20.94 7.28 -12.76
N TYR A 94 21.17 6.65 -13.92
CA TYR A 94 22.11 5.54 -14.03
C TYR A 94 23.50 5.99 -13.59
N LYS A 95 24.17 5.15 -12.79
CA LYS A 95 25.57 5.33 -12.48
C LYS A 95 26.27 4.00 -12.28
N GLU A 96 27.37 3.83 -13.00
CA GLU A 96 28.29 2.71 -12.84
C GLU A 96 28.99 2.78 -11.46
N ASP A 97 29.13 1.62 -10.81
CA ASP A 97 29.87 1.41 -9.56
C ASP A 97 29.42 2.22 -8.32
N ARG A 98 28.24 2.86 -8.32
CA ARG A 98 27.65 3.47 -7.10
C ARG A 98 26.50 2.64 -6.53
N TRP A 99 26.85 1.81 -5.55
CA TRP A 99 25.90 1.12 -4.69
C TRP A 99 25.12 2.13 -3.83
N LEU A 100 23.79 2.05 -3.87
CA LEU A 100 22.86 2.74 -2.94
C LEU A 100 22.87 4.28 -2.96
N ALA A 101 23.43 4.89 -3.99
CA ALA A 101 23.54 6.35 -4.08
C ALA A 101 22.94 6.88 -5.38
N MET A 102 21.92 7.73 -5.25
CA MET A 102 21.34 8.44 -6.39
C MET A 102 22.21 9.65 -6.76
N PRO A 103 22.53 9.88 -8.05
CA PRO A 103 23.10 11.15 -8.50
C PRO A 103 22.25 12.36 -8.11
N GLU A 104 22.89 13.49 -7.81
CA GLU A 104 22.20 14.74 -7.42
C GLU A 104 21.22 15.24 -8.50
N ASP A 105 21.54 15.01 -9.77
CA ASP A 105 20.74 15.35 -10.94
C ASP A 105 19.79 14.23 -11.38
N SER A 106 19.67 13.15 -10.60
CA SER A 106 18.75 12.06 -10.91
C SER A 106 17.29 12.52 -10.79
N PRO A 107 16.43 12.27 -11.80
CA PRO A 107 15.00 12.58 -11.69
C PRO A 107 14.28 11.71 -10.64
N PHE A 108 14.93 10.65 -10.17
CA PHE A 108 14.44 9.76 -9.11
C PHE A 108 14.84 10.22 -7.70
N ARG A 109 15.68 11.26 -7.59
CA ARG A 109 16.05 11.86 -6.31
C ARG A 109 14.94 12.72 -5.71
N HIS A 110 13.97 13.13 -6.52
CA HIS A 110 12.74 13.72 -6.02
C HIS A 110 11.75 12.62 -5.63
N PRO A 111 10.93 12.82 -4.58
CA PRO A 111 9.80 11.92 -4.31
C PRO A 111 8.88 11.77 -5.54
N TRP A 112 8.20 10.63 -5.63
CA TRP A 112 7.24 10.34 -6.70
C TRP A 112 5.87 10.07 -6.12
N TRP A 113 4.86 10.75 -6.64
CA TRP A 113 3.48 10.56 -6.25
C TRP A 113 2.85 9.44 -7.04
N PHE A 114 2.16 8.55 -6.34
CA PHE A 114 1.23 7.57 -6.88
C PHE A 114 -0.18 7.99 -6.44
N ARG A 115 -1.13 8.03 -7.38
CA ARG A 115 -2.52 8.40 -7.09
C ARG A 115 -3.47 7.41 -7.74
N THR A 116 -4.52 7.02 -7.02
CA THR A 116 -5.63 6.23 -7.56
C THR A 116 -6.97 6.72 -7.04
N GLU A 117 -8.03 6.35 -7.75
CA GLU A 117 -9.43 6.53 -7.37
C GLU A 117 -10.10 5.15 -7.30
N PHE A 118 -10.86 4.93 -6.23
CA PHE A 118 -11.58 3.67 -6.03
C PHE A 118 -12.93 3.90 -5.35
N GLU A 119 -13.88 3.00 -5.58
CA GLU A 119 -15.17 3.00 -4.91
C GLU A 119 -15.17 1.94 -3.80
N VAL A 120 -15.60 2.33 -2.60
CA VAL A 120 -15.82 1.37 -1.51
C VAL A 120 -17.23 0.78 -1.64
N PRO A 121 -17.39 -0.56 -1.76
CA PRO A 121 -18.70 -1.18 -1.93
C PRO A 121 -19.68 -0.82 -0.82
N LYS A 122 -20.96 -0.62 -1.16
CA LYS A 122 -22.03 -0.31 -0.18
C LYS A 122 -22.19 -1.39 0.89
N ASP A 123 -21.86 -2.63 0.56
CA ASP A 123 -21.89 -3.78 1.47
C ASP A 123 -20.84 -3.71 2.59
N TYR A 124 -19.91 -2.74 2.51
CA TYR A 124 -18.94 -2.46 3.57
C TYR A 124 -19.49 -1.52 4.66
N SER A 125 -20.72 -1.03 4.50
CA SER A 125 -21.37 -0.17 5.50
C SER A 125 -21.41 -0.84 6.89
N GLY A 126 -20.96 -0.11 7.91
CA GLY A 126 -20.89 -0.59 9.29
C GLY A 126 -19.74 -1.58 9.58
N LYS A 127 -18.84 -1.83 8.63
CA LYS A 127 -17.61 -2.62 8.82
C LYS A 127 -16.42 -1.72 9.17
N HIS A 128 -15.43 -2.30 9.84
CA HIS A 128 -14.12 -1.68 10.02
C HIS A 128 -13.29 -1.86 8.74
N LEU A 129 -12.69 -0.78 8.27
CA LEU A 129 -11.91 -0.75 7.04
C LEU A 129 -10.43 -0.57 7.37
N THR A 130 -9.61 -1.52 6.94
CA THR A 130 -8.15 -1.41 7.03
C THR A 130 -7.55 -1.29 5.64
N LEU A 131 -6.75 -0.26 5.40
CA LEU A 131 -5.93 -0.09 4.21
C LEU A 131 -4.60 -0.82 4.40
N HIS A 132 -4.23 -1.63 3.42
CA HIS A 132 -3.02 -2.45 3.41
C HIS A 132 -2.07 -2.03 2.30
N PHE A 133 -0.79 -1.99 2.63
CA PHE A 133 0.32 -1.96 1.70
C PHE A 133 1.26 -3.10 2.06
N ASP A 134 1.37 -4.10 1.18
CA ASP A 134 2.24 -5.25 1.43
C ASP A 134 3.72 -4.93 1.13
N GLY A 135 4.02 -3.79 0.49
CA GLY A 135 5.39 -3.37 0.19
C GLY A 135 5.50 -1.99 -0.48
N ILE A 136 6.27 -1.09 0.15
CA ILE A 136 6.65 0.23 -0.35
C ILE A 136 8.17 0.35 -0.31
N ASN A 137 8.78 0.85 -1.38
CA ASN A 137 10.22 1.11 -1.41
C ASN A 137 10.52 2.62 -1.61
N TYR A 138 11.11 3.36 -0.66
CA TYR A 138 11.56 2.92 0.68
C TYR A 138 10.73 3.53 1.82
N LYS A 139 10.41 4.81 1.71
CA LYS A 139 9.50 5.51 2.64
C LYS A 139 8.29 6.05 1.90
N GLY A 140 7.25 6.41 2.63
CA GLY A 140 6.19 7.21 2.01
C GLY A 140 5.28 8.00 2.93
N ASN A 141 4.56 8.95 2.33
CA ASN A 141 3.46 9.66 2.99
C ASN A 141 2.15 9.23 2.34
N ILE A 142 1.22 8.67 3.13
CA ILE A 142 -0.04 8.11 2.65
C ILE A 142 -1.17 9.06 3.01
N TRP A 143 -1.95 9.45 2.01
CA TRP A 143 -3.08 10.37 2.16
C TRP A 143 -4.35 9.76 1.56
N LEU A 144 -5.46 9.86 2.28
CA LEU A 144 -6.76 9.38 1.85
C LEU A 144 -7.80 10.47 2.07
N ASN A 145 -8.54 10.81 1.01
CA ASN A 145 -9.64 11.79 1.09
C ASN A 145 -9.25 13.14 1.70
N GLY A 146 -8.01 13.58 1.53
CA GLY A 146 -7.47 14.84 2.03
C GLY A 146 -6.83 14.78 3.42
N GLU A 147 -6.88 13.63 4.08
CA GLU A 147 -6.32 13.42 5.42
C GLU A 147 -5.04 12.56 5.35
N LEU A 148 -4.06 12.90 6.17
CA LEU A 148 -2.81 12.15 6.29
C LEU A 148 -3.09 10.88 7.11
N VAL A 149 -2.90 9.71 6.50
CA VAL A 149 -3.09 8.41 7.15
C VAL A 149 -1.84 8.01 7.92
N ALA A 150 -0.67 8.16 7.29
CA ALA A 150 0.62 7.84 7.88
C ALA A 150 1.73 8.60 7.15
N ASN A 151 2.79 8.97 7.88
CA ASN A 151 3.93 9.71 7.31
C ASN A 151 5.17 8.83 7.12
N GLN A 152 6.21 9.42 6.50
CA GLN A 152 7.47 8.76 6.18
C GLN A 152 8.30 8.25 7.37
N GLU A 153 7.97 8.64 8.61
CA GLU A 153 8.57 8.09 9.83
C GLU A 153 7.91 6.76 10.22
N GLU A 154 6.63 6.59 9.87
CA GLU A 154 5.83 5.38 10.12
C GLU A 154 5.92 4.39 8.95
N VAL A 155 5.97 4.91 7.72
CA VAL A 155 6.09 4.12 6.48
C VAL A 155 7.55 4.11 6.06
N ILE A 156 8.30 3.13 6.53
CA ILE A 156 9.73 2.93 6.21
C ILE A 156 10.06 1.44 6.15
N GLY A 157 10.71 1.01 5.07
CA GLY A 157 11.19 -0.37 4.93
C GLY A 157 10.50 -1.16 3.82
N MET A 158 11.28 -1.63 2.84
CA MET A 158 10.77 -2.40 1.69
C MET A 158 10.01 -3.67 2.08
N PHE A 159 10.43 -4.36 3.15
CA PHE A 159 9.86 -5.64 3.59
C PHE A 159 8.81 -5.52 4.70
N GLN A 160 8.45 -4.30 5.09
CA GLN A 160 7.39 -4.08 6.07
C GLN A 160 6.03 -4.12 5.38
N ARG A 161 5.05 -4.74 6.05
CA ARG A 161 3.64 -4.63 5.68
C ARG A 161 2.98 -3.58 6.55
N PHE A 162 2.27 -2.66 5.92
CA PHE A 162 1.62 -1.55 6.59
C PHE A 162 0.12 -1.75 6.60
N GLU A 163 -0.50 -1.56 7.76
CA GLU A 163 -1.93 -1.69 7.97
C GLU A 163 -2.46 -0.47 8.72
N PHE A 164 -3.41 0.26 8.12
CA PHE A 164 -3.98 1.48 8.71
C PHE A 164 -5.49 1.38 8.82
N ASP A 165 -6.06 1.69 9.98
CA ASP A 165 -7.50 1.86 10.11
C ASP A 165 -7.92 3.15 9.40
N VAL A 166 -8.77 3.01 8.38
CA VAL A 166 -9.28 4.11 7.56
C VAL A 166 -10.80 4.18 7.60
N THR A 167 -11.43 3.54 8.59
CA THR A 167 -12.89 3.42 8.74
C THR A 167 -13.57 4.79 8.66
N ASP A 168 -13.05 5.78 9.39
CA ASP A 168 -13.63 7.13 9.46
C ASP A 168 -13.24 8.03 8.27
N LEU A 169 -12.28 7.59 7.44
CA LEU A 169 -11.79 8.34 6.28
C LEU A 169 -12.46 7.92 4.98
N CYS A 170 -12.86 6.65 4.86
CA CYS A 170 -13.49 6.10 3.68
C CYS A 170 -14.94 6.57 3.52
N LYS A 171 -15.31 6.92 2.29
CA LYS A 171 -16.68 7.26 1.89
C LYS A 171 -17.32 6.05 1.22
N ILE A 172 -18.31 5.45 1.88
CA ILE A 172 -18.97 4.23 1.39
C ILE A 172 -19.88 4.54 0.20
N GLY A 173 -19.75 3.79 -0.90
CA GLY A 173 -20.57 3.93 -2.11
C GLY A 173 -20.28 5.21 -2.90
N GLU A 174 -19.16 5.88 -2.62
CA GLU A 174 -18.69 7.09 -3.28
C GLU A 174 -17.23 6.92 -3.72
N PRO A 175 -16.74 7.76 -4.65
CA PRO A 175 -15.31 7.81 -4.98
C PRO A 175 -14.45 8.20 -3.79
N ASN A 176 -13.37 7.44 -3.59
CA ASN A 176 -12.31 7.67 -2.64
C ASN A 176 -11.00 7.91 -3.39
N PHE A 177 -10.18 8.83 -2.90
CA PHE A 177 -8.94 9.22 -3.55
C PHE A 177 -7.76 8.96 -2.63
N LEU A 178 -6.84 8.12 -3.10
CA LEU A 178 -5.61 7.75 -2.40
C LEU A 178 -4.43 8.38 -3.10
N ALA A 179 -3.56 9.06 -2.35
CA ALA A 179 -2.29 9.57 -2.83
C ALA A 179 -1.17 9.08 -1.92
N VAL A 180 -0.11 8.55 -2.53
CA VAL A 180 1.07 8.01 -1.84
C VAL A 180 2.30 8.71 -2.41
N GLU A 181 3.00 9.47 -1.58
CA GLU A 181 4.30 10.00 -1.94
C GLU A 181 5.35 8.97 -1.60
N ILE A 182 6.07 8.48 -2.59
CA ILE A 182 7.16 7.52 -2.43
C ILE A 182 8.48 8.27 -2.41
N ILE A 183 9.24 8.06 -1.35
CA ILE A 183 10.58 8.60 -1.17
C ILE A 183 11.55 7.44 -1.36
N GLY A 184 12.35 7.53 -2.43
CA GLY A 184 13.28 6.48 -2.82
C GLY A 184 14.40 6.29 -1.80
N PRO A 185 15.07 5.12 -1.81
CA PRO A 185 16.30 4.94 -1.06
C PRO A 185 17.42 5.86 -1.61
N GLY A 186 18.56 5.96 -0.92
CA GLY A 186 19.70 6.76 -1.42
C GLY A 186 19.54 8.29 -1.36
N GLN A 187 18.46 8.79 -0.75
CA GLN A 187 18.30 10.22 -0.37
C GLN A 187 18.83 10.52 1.04
N MET A 188 19.44 9.55 1.72
CA MET A 188 20.10 9.73 3.02
C MET A 188 21.39 10.54 2.85
N PRO A 189 21.78 11.37 3.84
CA PRO A 189 23.01 12.17 3.76
C PRO A 189 24.22 11.30 3.39
N GLU A 190 25.05 11.78 2.46
CA GLU A 190 26.32 11.14 2.12
C GLU A 190 27.15 10.91 3.39
N GLY A 191 27.30 9.66 3.84
CA GLY A 191 28.21 9.32 4.94
C GLY A 191 27.68 8.37 6.01
N GLU A 192 26.36 8.15 6.12
CA GLU A 192 25.78 7.20 7.08
C GLU A 192 25.12 6.02 6.37
N PHE A 193 25.88 5.30 5.52
CA PHE A 193 25.50 3.97 5.07
C PHE A 193 25.72 2.97 6.20
N GLN A 194 24.93 3.07 7.25
CA GLN A 194 24.84 2.00 8.22
C GLN A 194 23.72 1.06 7.78
N THR A 195 24.12 -0.18 7.57
CA THR A 195 23.30 -1.40 7.60
C THR A 195 22.74 -1.87 6.26
N LYS A 196 22.87 -3.19 6.10
CA LYS A 196 22.26 -4.10 5.12
C LYS A 196 20.75 -3.89 4.84
N GLN A 197 20.09 -3.00 5.59
CA GLN A 197 18.68 -2.65 5.42
C GLN A 197 18.44 -1.81 4.16
N ILE A 198 19.41 -1.00 3.70
CA ILE A 198 19.33 -0.29 2.41
C ILE A 198 19.84 -1.21 1.28
N GLU A 199 20.77 -2.13 1.53
CA GLU A 199 21.09 -3.20 0.54
C GLU A 199 19.85 -4.04 0.22
N ALA A 200 19.00 -4.28 1.21
CA ALA A 200 17.68 -4.90 1.09
C ALA A 200 16.65 -4.10 0.27
N THR A 201 16.95 -2.87 -0.17
CA THR A 201 16.09 -2.06 -1.02
C THR A 201 16.52 -2.07 -2.49
N THR A 202 17.73 -2.53 -2.80
CA THR A 202 18.26 -2.53 -4.17
C THR A 202 19.06 -3.79 -4.52
N GLY A 203 18.66 -4.42 -5.61
CA GLY A 203 19.59 -5.15 -6.47
C GLY A 203 19.92 -6.58 -6.04
N TRP A 204 20.67 -7.23 -6.94
CA TRP A 204 21.03 -8.63 -6.90
C TRP A 204 22.51 -8.80 -6.57
N ASP A 205 23.03 -7.93 -5.69
CA ASP A 205 24.49 -7.76 -5.51
C ASP A 205 25.14 -7.49 -6.89
N ASP A 206 26.40 -7.89 -7.09
CA ASP A 206 27.17 -7.75 -8.32
C ASP A 206 26.61 -8.47 -9.57
N HIS A 207 25.49 -9.18 -9.46
CA HIS A 207 24.92 -9.95 -10.57
C HIS A 207 24.15 -9.12 -11.60
N ASN A 208 23.72 -7.90 -11.25
CA ASN A 208 22.97 -7.03 -12.16
C ASN A 208 23.31 -5.56 -11.92
N PRO A 209 23.39 -4.73 -12.97
CA PRO A 209 23.53 -3.30 -12.80
C PRO A 209 22.40 -2.72 -11.94
N GLN A 210 22.73 -1.71 -11.15
CA GLN A 210 21.75 -1.05 -10.29
C GLN A 210 20.72 -0.28 -11.14
N PRO A 211 19.42 -0.43 -10.86
CA PRO A 211 18.39 0.32 -11.56
C PRO A 211 18.49 1.82 -11.19
N PRO A 212 18.35 2.74 -12.16
CA PRO A 212 18.46 4.20 -11.95
C PRO A 212 17.56 4.78 -10.84
N ASP A 213 16.38 4.21 -10.64
CA ASP A 213 15.41 4.65 -9.63
C ASP A 213 15.56 3.95 -8.28
N LEU A 214 16.58 3.09 -8.14
CA LEU A 214 16.80 2.25 -6.96
C LEU A 214 15.56 1.44 -6.56
N ASN A 215 14.77 0.98 -7.55
CA ASN A 215 13.51 0.25 -7.35
C ASN A 215 12.47 0.99 -6.51
N MET A 216 12.48 2.32 -6.47
CA MET A 216 11.47 3.05 -5.72
C MET A 216 10.06 2.80 -6.30
N GLY A 217 9.06 2.64 -5.43
CA GLY A 217 7.68 2.42 -5.84
C GLY A 217 6.83 1.66 -4.83
N ILE A 218 5.65 1.24 -5.30
CA ILE A 218 4.73 0.37 -4.58
C ILE A 218 4.89 -1.02 -5.21
N TRP A 219 5.71 -1.86 -4.61
CA TRP A 219 6.23 -3.07 -5.28
C TRP A 219 5.46 -4.36 -4.92
N GLU A 220 4.47 -4.26 -4.05
CA GLU A 220 3.54 -5.33 -3.66
C GLU A 220 2.09 -4.81 -3.63
N ASP A 221 1.15 -5.70 -3.31
CA ASP A 221 -0.29 -5.43 -3.29
C ASP A 221 -0.70 -4.23 -2.40
N VAL A 222 -1.67 -3.45 -2.90
CA VAL A 222 -2.45 -2.47 -2.13
C VAL A 222 -3.91 -2.89 -2.11
N TYR A 223 -4.53 -2.92 -0.94
CA TYR A 223 -5.91 -3.38 -0.81
C TYR A 223 -6.61 -2.85 0.44
N LEU A 224 -7.93 -2.88 0.41
CA LEU A 224 -8.79 -2.60 1.56
C LEU A 224 -9.37 -3.91 2.10
N VAL A 225 -9.30 -4.12 3.41
CA VAL A 225 -9.96 -5.23 4.10
C VAL A 225 -11.12 -4.70 4.92
N ALA A 226 -12.31 -5.24 4.69
CA ALA A 226 -13.47 -4.99 5.53
C ALA A 226 -13.69 -6.14 6.51
N SER A 227 -13.78 -5.81 7.78
CA SER A 227 -14.07 -6.77 8.86
C SER A 227 -15.23 -6.32 9.73
N GLY A 228 -15.92 -7.27 10.36
CA GLY A 228 -16.86 -6.96 11.44
C GLY A 228 -16.14 -6.45 12.69
N SER A 229 -16.80 -6.51 13.85
CA SER A 229 -16.26 -6.04 15.13
C SER A 229 -15.01 -6.79 15.62
N ILE A 230 -14.68 -7.93 15.01
CA ILE A 230 -13.51 -8.74 15.34
C ILE A 230 -12.78 -9.08 14.05
N ARG A 231 -11.45 -8.93 14.06
CA ARG A 231 -10.56 -9.30 12.96
C ARG A 231 -9.47 -10.25 13.47
N LEU A 232 -9.35 -11.41 12.83
CA LEU A 232 -8.25 -12.34 13.06
C LEU A 232 -7.01 -11.85 12.29
N ARG A 233 -5.86 -11.80 12.96
CA ARG A 233 -4.57 -11.42 12.36
C ARG A 233 -3.52 -12.47 12.67
N HIS A 234 -2.65 -12.75 11.68
CA HIS A 234 -1.48 -13.63 11.81
C HIS A 234 -1.75 -15.00 12.45
N PRO A 235 -2.78 -15.78 12.02
CA PRO A 235 -2.90 -17.15 12.49
C PRO A 235 -1.66 -17.94 12.04
N TYR A 236 -1.02 -18.63 12.98
CA TYR A 236 0.15 -19.47 12.70
C TYR A 236 0.03 -20.81 13.42
N VAL A 237 0.65 -21.83 12.86
CA VAL A 237 0.74 -23.17 13.44
C VAL A 237 2.21 -23.46 13.69
N THR A 238 2.55 -23.83 14.93
CA THR A 238 3.87 -24.37 15.27
C THR A 238 3.79 -25.89 15.27
N SER A 239 4.82 -26.53 14.73
CA SER A 239 4.97 -27.98 14.80
C SER A 239 6.16 -28.32 15.69
N ASP A 240 5.98 -29.34 16.52
CA ASP A 240 7.05 -30.02 17.23
C ASP A 240 7.09 -31.46 16.70
N LEU A 241 8.27 -31.95 16.31
CA LEU A 241 8.47 -33.22 15.62
C LEU A 241 9.32 -34.18 16.45
#